data_AF-A0A972QCL2-F1
#
_entry.id   AF-A0A972QCL2-F1
#
_cell.length_a   1.000
_cell.length_b   1.000
_cell.length_c   1.000
_cell.angle_alpha   90.00
_cell.angle_beta   90.00
_cell.angle_gamma   90.00
#
_symmetry.space_group_name_H-M   'P 1'
#
loop_
_entity.id
_entity.type
_entity.pdbx_description
1 polymer ?
#
loop_
_entity_poly.entity_id
_entity_poly.type
_entity_poly.pdbx_seq_one_letter_code
_entity_poly.pdbx_strand_id
1 'polypeptide(L)'
;MSKTIHITVAAALITAFGLASIFTGCASPPKPELDGEGPLALEIAVDDVSTPEFHNPLDNWKRRHMQSVNTGEFTEAECVSCHHVEKSCNNCHSYVGVKLVSVETDPHFIPGQDNFRNLMNASQSKGKADE
;
A
#
# COMPACT_ATOMS: atom_id res chain seq x y z
N MET A 1 46.55 -41.94 3.66
CA MET A 1 46.48 -40.72 2.81
C MET A 1 45.07 -40.36 2.35
N SER A 2 44.09 -41.27 2.25
CA SER A 2 42.71 -40.95 1.78
C SER A 2 41.86 -40.12 2.75
N LYS A 3 41.94 -40.36 4.08
CA LYS A 3 41.09 -39.66 5.06
C LYS A 3 41.34 -38.15 5.16
N THR A 4 42.58 -37.72 5.00
CA THR A 4 42.95 -36.30 5.05
C THR A 4 42.36 -35.52 3.88
N ILE A 5 42.33 -36.11 2.68
CA ILE A 5 41.79 -35.49 1.46
C ILE A 5 40.27 -35.25 1.60
N HIS A 6 39.55 -36.21 2.19
CA HIS A 6 38.10 -36.08 2.40
C HIS A 6 37.73 -34.96 3.39
N ILE A 7 38.54 -34.75 4.44
CA ILE A 7 38.31 -33.68 5.42
C ILE A 7 38.55 -32.30 4.79
N THR A 8 39.62 -32.13 4.02
CA THR A 8 39.94 -30.84 3.39
C THR A 8 38.92 -30.44 2.33
N VAL A 9 38.41 -31.40 1.55
CA VAL A 9 37.36 -31.15 0.55
C VAL A 9 36.03 -30.78 1.21
N ALA A 10 35.65 -31.45 2.31
CA ALA A 10 34.44 -31.13 3.05
C ALA A 10 34.48 -29.71 3.66
N ALA A 11 35.62 -29.32 4.25
CA ALA A 11 35.80 -27.99 4.81
C ALA A 11 35.75 -26.88 3.75
N ALA A 12 36.31 -27.12 2.57
CA ALA A 12 36.25 -26.18 1.45
C ALA A 12 34.82 -25.97 0.94
N LEU A 13 34.03 -27.05 0.83
CA LEU A 13 32.63 -26.98 0.39
C LEU A 13 31.73 -26.24 1.39
N ILE A 14 31.90 -26.47 2.70
CA ILE A 14 31.13 -25.78 3.74
C ILE A 14 31.44 -24.28 3.74
N THR A 15 32.72 -23.92 3.58
CA THR A 15 33.14 -22.51 3.51
C THR A 15 32.58 -21.82 2.26
N ALA A 16 32.60 -22.49 1.10
CA ALA A 16 32.05 -21.96 -0.14
C ALA A 16 30.52 -21.77 -0.06
N PHE A 17 29.79 -22.73 0.53
CA PHE A 17 28.35 -22.63 0.72
C PHE A 17 27.97 -21.55 1.75
N GLY A 18 28.74 -21.45 2.84
CA GLY A 18 28.60 -20.40 3.85
C GLY A 18 28.79 -19.00 3.27
N LEU A 19 29.81 -18.78 2.43
CA LEU A 19 30.02 -17.49 1.77
C LEU A 19 28.93 -17.16 0.74
N ALA A 20 28.45 -18.15 -0.02
CA ALA A 20 27.40 -17.93 -1.03
C ALA A 20 26.06 -17.48 -0.41
N SER A 21 25.78 -17.92 0.82
CA SER A 21 24.54 -17.61 1.55
C SER A 21 24.46 -16.16 2.03
N ILE A 22 25.58 -15.44 2.08
CA ILE A 22 25.63 -14.03 2.55
C ILE A 22 25.12 -13.07 1.47
N PHE A 23 25.17 -13.46 0.19
CA PHE A 23 24.79 -12.59 -0.93
C PHE A 23 23.29 -12.65 -1.30
N THR A 24 22.52 -13.58 -0.74
CA THR A 24 21.07 -13.70 -1.02
C THR A 24 20.19 -12.81 -0.13
N GLY A 25 20.78 -11.97 0.73
CA GLY A 25 20.09 -11.36 1.87
C GLY A 25 19.35 -10.03 1.68
N CYS A 26 19.46 -9.33 0.54
CA CYS A 26 18.97 -7.94 0.46
C CYS A 26 18.28 -7.57 -0.86
N ALA A 27 17.48 -8.46 -1.46
CA ALA A 27 16.60 -8.03 -2.55
C ALA A 27 15.38 -7.32 -1.95
N SER A 28 15.32 -5.98 -2.06
CA SER A 28 14.08 -5.26 -1.77
C SER A 28 12.97 -5.76 -2.68
N PRO A 29 11.74 -5.97 -2.20
CA PRO A 29 10.63 -6.33 -3.07
C PRO A 29 10.46 -5.23 -4.15
N PRO A 30 9.97 -5.58 -5.35
CA PRO A 30 9.65 -4.57 -6.34
C PRO A 30 8.64 -3.58 -5.77
N LYS A 31 8.73 -2.33 -6.22
CA LYS A 31 7.78 -1.29 -5.85
C LYS A 31 6.36 -1.72 -6.27
N PRO A 32 5.36 -1.57 -5.39
CA PRO A 32 3.96 -1.78 -5.76
C PRO A 32 3.55 -0.86 -6.92
N GLU A 33 3.00 -1.43 -7.99
CA GLU A 33 2.49 -0.70 -9.15
C GLU A 33 1.12 -1.22 -9.56
N LEU A 34 0.31 -0.33 -10.15
CA LEU A 34 -0.91 -0.70 -10.85
C LEU A 34 -0.53 -1.53 -12.08
N ASP A 35 -1.22 -2.64 -12.30
CA ASP A 35 -0.89 -3.63 -13.34
C ASP A 35 0.52 -4.24 -13.20
N GLY A 36 1.11 -4.15 -12.00
CA GLY A 36 2.40 -4.77 -11.67
C GLY A 36 2.30 -6.29 -11.49
N GLU A 37 3.45 -6.93 -11.36
CA GLU A 37 3.54 -8.37 -11.08
C GLU A 37 4.02 -8.64 -9.64
N GLY A 38 3.61 -9.79 -9.10
CA GLY A 38 4.09 -10.29 -7.81
C GLY A 38 3.20 -9.94 -6.62
N PRO A 39 3.64 -10.27 -5.39
CA PRO A 39 2.79 -10.24 -4.20
C PRO A 39 2.36 -8.84 -3.76
N LEU A 40 3.02 -7.80 -4.25
CA LEU A 40 2.73 -6.39 -3.95
C LEU A 40 2.06 -5.65 -5.11
N ALA A 41 1.65 -6.33 -6.19
CA ALA A 41 0.89 -5.71 -7.25
C ALA A 41 -0.39 -5.06 -6.69
N LEU A 42 -0.74 -3.89 -7.21
CA LEU A 42 -1.93 -3.16 -6.76
C LEU A 42 -3.18 -3.72 -7.44
N GLU A 43 -4.20 -4.05 -6.65
CA GLU A 43 -5.49 -4.55 -7.13
C GLU A 43 -6.61 -3.55 -6.80
N ILE A 44 -7.47 -3.29 -7.78
CA ILE A 44 -8.66 -2.44 -7.65
C ILE A 44 -9.87 -3.36 -7.49
N ALA A 45 -10.76 -3.05 -6.55
CA ALA A 45 -11.87 -3.92 -6.12
C ALA A 45 -12.99 -4.09 -7.15
N VAL A 46 -12.99 -3.24 -8.18
CA VAL A 46 -14.09 -3.10 -9.12
C VAL A 46 -13.60 -3.33 -10.54
N ASP A 47 -14.05 -4.45 -11.11
CA ASP A 47 -13.95 -4.70 -12.54
C ASP A 47 -14.78 -3.63 -13.28
N ASP A 48 -14.26 -3.13 -14.40
CA ASP A 48 -14.94 -2.21 -15.34
C ASP A 48 -15.21 -0.76 -14.90
N VAL A 49 -14.59 -0.27 -13.81
CA VAL A 49 -14.65 1.17 -13.47
C VAL A 49 -13.46 1.90 -14.10
N SER A 50 -13.74 2.89 -14.96
CA SER A 50 -12.69 3.74 -15.53
C SER A 50 -12.02 4.56 -14.42
N THR A 51 -10.68 4.55 -14.41
CA THR A 51 -9.88 5.43 -13.55
C THR A 51 -10.35 6.88 -13.65
N PRO A 52 -10.80 7.51 -12.55
CA PRO A 52 -11.29 8.89 -12.60
C PRO A 52 -10.23 9.88 -13.06
N GLU A 53 -10.63 10.97 -13.73
CA GLU A 53 -9.69 11.95 -14.28
C GLU A 53 -8.76 12.57 -13.22
N PHE A 54 -9.24 12.75 -12.00
CA PHE A 54 -8.45 13.31 -10.89
C PHE A 54 -7.32 12.38 -10.39
N HIS A 55 -7.29 11.11 -10.82
CA HIS A 55 -6.16 10.21 -10.62
C HIS A 55 -5.05 10.43 -11.66
N ASN A 56 -5.31 11.19 -12.73
CA ASN A 56 -4.34 11.42 -13.79
C ASN A 56 -3.54 12.72 -13.57
N PRO A 57 -2.21 12.70 -13.77
CA PRO A 57 -1.37 11.52 -13.97
C PRO A 57 -1.18 10.74 -12.67
N LEU A 58 -1.12 9.40 -12.77
CA LEU A 58 -1.07 8.49 -11.61
C LEU A 58 0.07 8.81 -10.63
N ASP A 59 1.25 9.18 -11.14
CA ASP A 59 2.38 9.55 -10.28
C ASP A 59 2.16 10.82 -9.47
N ASN A 60 1.34 11.74 -9.97
CA ASN A 60 0.92 12.91 -9.19
C ASN A 60 -0.05 12.48 -8.08
N TRP A 61 -1.05 11.66 -8.41
CA TRP A 61 -1.98 11.12 -7.42
C TRP A 61 -1.26 10.39 -6.28
N LYS A 62 -0.33 9.48 -6.60
CA LYS A 62 0.50 8.76 -5.60
C LYS A 62 1.19 9.72 -4.61
N ARG A 63 1.67 10.87 -5.06
CA ARG A 63 2.34 11.86 -4.20
C ARG A 63 1.38 12.71 -3.36
N ARG A 64 0.17 12.98 -3.86
CA ARG A 64 -0.76 13.94 -3.23
C ARG A 64 -1.96 13.31 -2.52
N HIS A 65 -2.24 12.02 -2.68
CA HIS A 65 -3.48 11.43 -2.15
C HIS A 65 -3.65 11.65 -0.63
N MET A 66 -2.57 11.57 0.15
CA MET A 66 -2.64 11.88 1.58
C MET A 66 -2.95 13.36 1.86
N GLN A 67 -2.51 14.29 1.01
CA GLN A 67 -2.93 15.68 1.13
C GLN A 67 -4.45 15.78 0.94
N SER A 68 -5.00 15.11 -0.08
CA SER A 68 -6.44 15.11 -0.34
C SER A 68 -7.25 14.53 0.83
N VAL A 69 -6.77 13.45 1.47
CA VAL A 69 -7.37 12.91 2.70
C VAL A 69 -7.27 13.91 3.86
N ASN A 70 -6.08 14.48 4.07
CA ASN A 70 -5.85 15.42 5.18
C ASN A 70 -6.63 16.73 5.05
N THR A 71 -6.92 17.17 3.82
CA THR A 71 -7.74 18.37 3.56
C THR A 71 -9.23 18.08 3.49
N GLY A 72 -9.64 16.82 3.56
CA GLY A 72 -11.03 16.39 3.39
C GLY A 72 -11.56 16.59 1.96
N GLU A 73 -10.68 16.60 0.96
CA GLU A 73 -11.09 16.52 -0.46
C GLU A 73 -11.69 15.14 -0.74
N PHE A 74 -11.14 14.10 -0.11
CA PHE A 74 -11.69 12.76 -0.10
C PHE A 74 -11.65 12.16 1.32
N THR A 75 -12.58 11.26 1.61
CA THR A 75 -12.57 10.41 2.80
C THR A 75 -11.88 9.08 2.52
N GLU A 76 -11.42 8.39 3.56
CA GLU A 76 -10.90 7.03 3.40
C GLU A 76 -12.00 6.06 2.89
N ALA A 77 -13.27 6.31 3.26
CA ALA A 77 -14.42 5.55 2.80
C ALA A 77 -14.64 5.66 1.28
N GLU A 78 -14.45 6.86 0.71
CA GLU A 78 -14.50 7.08 -0.74
C GLU A 78 -13.43 6.27 -1.47
N CYS A 79 -12.22 6.20 -0.93
CA CYS A 79 -11.16 5.38 -1.52
C CYS A 79 -11.54 3.90 -1.51
N VAL A 80 -11.96 3.35 -0.36
CA VAL A 80 -12.25 1.91 -0.25
C VAL A 80 -13.53 1.46 -0.95
N SER A 81 -14.34 2.39 -1.47
CA SER A 81 -15.48 2.07 -2.33
C SER A 81 -15.08 1.38 -3.63
N CYS A 82 -13.87 1.67 -4.14
CA CYS A 82 -13.30 1.07 -5.34
C CYS A 82 -11.99 0.31 -5.07
N HIS A 83 -11.37 0.46 -3.90
CA HIS A 83 -10.04 -0.08 -3.61
C HIS A 83 -10.06 -1.16 -2.52
N HIS A 84 -9.42 -2.30 -2.80
CA HIS A 84 -9.17 -3.33 -1.78
C HIS A 84 -8.04 -2.87 -0.85
N VAL A 85 -8.35 -2.50 0.39
CA VAL A 85 -7.38 -1.99 1.38
C VAL A 85 -6.12 -2.86 1.45
N GLU A 86 -6.28 -4.18 1.55
CA GLU A 86 -5.19 -5.13 1.71
C GLU A 86 -4.36 -5.38 0.46
N LYS A 87 -4.90 -5.07 -0.73
CA LYS A 87 -4.25 -5.31 -2.02
C LYS A 87 -3.86 -4.02 -2.75
N SER A 88 -4.19 -2.87 -2.19
CA SER A 88 -3.85 -1.56 -2.75
C SER A 88 -3.13 -0.68 -1.71
N CYS A 89 -3.88 -0.04 -0.81
CA CYS A 89 -3.35 0.88 0.20
C CYS A 89 -2.23 0.22 1.02
N ASN A 90 -2.48 -0.96 1.56
CA ASN A 90 -1.55 -1.62 2.47
C ASN A 90 -0.30 -2.14 1.77
N ASN A 91 -0.34 -2.51 0.49
CA ASN A 91 0.85 -2.87 -0.28
C ASN A 91 1.84 -1.69 -0.38
N CYS A 92 1.33 -0.49 -0.67
CA CYS A 92 2.14 0.73 -0.67
C CYS A 92 2.57 1.12 0.74
N HIS A 93 1.66 1.12 1.71
CA HIS A 93 1.95 1.58 3.07
C HIS A 93 2.98 0.69 3.77
N SER A 94 2.91 -0.63 3.56
CA SER A 94 3.93 -1.56 4.04
C SER A 94 5.27 -1.34 3.34
N TYR A 95 5.26 -1.09 2.03
CA TYR A 95 6.48 -0.87 1.24
C TYR A 95 7.23 0.39 1.68
N VAL A 96 6.53 1.50 1.94
CA VAL A 96 7.15 2.76 2.38
C VAL A 96 7.32 2.88 3.90
N GLY A 97 6.79 1.93 4.67
CA GLY A 97 6.93 1.91 6.13
C GLY A 97 6.06 2.93 6.87
N VAL A 98 4.83 3.17 6.41
CA VAL A 98 3.86 4.05 7.08
C VAL A 98 2.69 3.26 7.68
N LYS A 99 1.85 3.95 8.48
CA LYS A 99 0.69 3.34 9.15
C LYS A 99 -0.24 2.68 8.13
N LEU A 100 -0.60 1.41 8.37
CA LEU A 100 -1.57 0.68 7.55
C LEU A 100 -2.98 1.29 7.66
N VAL A 101 -3.75 1.14 6.59
CA VAL A 101 -5.14 1.60 6.51
C VAL A 101 -6.04 0.51 7.08
N SER A 102 -6.95 0.91 7.97
CA SER A 102 -7.94 0.03 8.59
C SER A 102 -9.29 0.76 8.59
N VAL A 103 -9.99 0.68 7.47
CA VAL A 103 -11.29 1.32 7.28
C VAL A 103 -12.34 0.23 7.25
N GLU A 104 -13.38 0.36 8.06
CA GLU A 104 -14.57 -0.48 7.92
C GLU A 104 -15.33 -0.02 6.68
N THR A 105 -15.50 -0.92 5.72
CA THR A 105 -16.32 -0.65 4.54
C THR A 105 -17.79 -0.60 4.96
N ASP A 106 -18.45 0.55 4.80
CA ASP A 106 -19.89 0.63 4.94
C ASP A 106 -20.53 0.14 3.63
N PRO A 107 -21.32 -0.96 3.63
CA PRO A 107 -21.99 -1.46 2.44
C PRO A 107 -23.05 -0.48 1.88
N HIS A 108 -23.41 0.56 2.64
CA HIS A 108 -24.31 1.64 2.21
C HIS A 108 -23.56 2.92 1.82
N PHE A 109 -22.24 2.85 1.67
CA PHE A 109 -21.44 3.96 1.20
C PHE A 109 -21.84 4.38 -0.22
N ILE A 110 -22.25 5.63 -0.38
CA ILE A 110 -22.56 6.24 -1.69
C ILE A 110 -21.56 7.39 -1.90
N PRO A 111 -20.58 7.23 -2.82
CA PRO A 111 -19.58 8.26 -3.10
C PRO A 111 -20.22 9.62 -3.39
N GLY A 112 -19.73 10.67 -2.75
CA GLY A 112 -20.17 12.06 -2.95
C GLY A 112 -21.39 12.48 -2.12
N GLN A 113 -22.08 11.56 -1.45
CA GLN A 113 -23.20 11.87 -0.56
C GLN A 113 -22.74 12.19 0.87
N ASP A 114 -21.64 11.57 1.28
CA ASP A 114 -20.93 11.71 2.55
C ASP A 114 -20.14 13.02 2.64
N ASN A 115 -19.63 13.56 1.54
CA ASN A 115 -19.03 14.90 1.48
C ASN A 115 -20.02 15.97 1.94
N PHE A 116 -21.30 15.84 1.57
CA PHE A 116 -22.35 16.75 2.03
C PHE A 116 -22.61 16.59 3.54
N ARG A 117 -22.63 15.35 4.07
CA ARG A 117 -22.76 15.11 5.51
C ARG A 117 -21.59 15.70 6.30
N ASN A 118 -20.36 15.55 5.81
CA ASN A 118 -19.17 16.09 6.47
C ASN A 118 -19.15 17.62 6.44
N LEU A 119 -19.54 18.24 5.32
CA LEU A 119 -19.71 19.69 5.24
C LEU A 119 -20.82 20.21 6.18
N MET A 120 -21.94 19.49 6.28
CA MET A 120 -23.03 19.84 7.19
C MET A 120 -22.65 19.64 8.66
N ASN A 121 -21.89 18.60 8.99
CA ASN A 121 -21.39 18.37 10.35
C ASN A 121 -20.34 19.41 10.74
N ALA A 122 -19.44 19.80 9.82
CA ALA A 122 -18.42 20.83 10.05
C ALA A 122 -19.03 22.23 10.18
N SER A 123 -20.11 22.53 9.48
CA SER A 123 -20.85 23.80 9.66
C SER A 123 -21.59 23.83 11.00
N GLN A 124 -22.16 22.70 11.43
CA GLN A 124 -22.81 22.58 12.74
C GLN A 124 -21.84 22.62 13.92
N SER A 125 -20.62 22.08 13.77
CA SER A 125 -19.62 22.13 14.85
C SER A 125 -19.03 23.52 15.05
N LYS A 126 -18.95 24.35 14.00
CA LYS A 126 -18.50 25.74 14.13
C LYS A 126 -19.49 26.62 14.90
N GLY A 127 -20.79 26.39 14.77
CA GLY A 127 -21.82 27.16 15.50
C GLY A 127 -21.89 26.87 17.00
N LYS A 128 -21.20 25.84 17.51
CA LYS A 128 -21.28 25.41 18.91
C LYS A 128 -20.07 25.78 19.76
N ALA A 129 -19.02 26.33 19.15
CA ALA A 129 -17.84 26.82 19.87
C ALA A 129 -17.95 28.30 20.26
N ASP A 130 -19.00 28.97 19.80
CA ASP A 130 -19.20 30.42 19.90
C ASP A 130 -20.36 30.81 20.85
N GLU A 131 -20.93 29.84 21.57
CA GLU A 131 -21.96 30.01 22.62
C GLU A 131 -21.41 29.59 23.99
#